data_AF-A0A165LDU2-F1
#
_entry.id   AF-A0A165LDU2-F1
#
_cell.length_a   1.000
_cell.length_b   1.000
_cell.length_c   1.000
_cell.angle_alpha   90.00
_cell.angle_beta   90.00
_cell.angle_gamma   90.00
#
_symmetry.space_group_name_H-M   'P 1'
#
loop_
_entity.id
_entity.type
_entity.pdbx_description
1 polymer ?
#
loop_
_entity_poly.entity_id
_entity_poly.type
_entity_poly.pdbx_seq_one_letter_code
_entity_poly.pdbx_strand_id
1 'polypeptide(L)'
;MHARPHELMTALTSDANCNLLVNLARMAHKYQFRSIETWVLSAVHNFYSRPGAFDPVPTTTPPTLPPAAPASAPPSLEQLTELAALCERPDLLDLAIARWKKQISEGRDLALAINIGERLNLRPMLGLAYHAMMLKGRAHWETEPTLARDQRIRLLSGYYALTKMWEALPGQPPVLSHSVRCTSNQRCNKAFGQLWKTVLETGTEVVPGLQREDVLTRLVLAEGTMKMLLDNNSGPNGLEGLPACKESAMMMTAMKVREFKESLTDYFIDDV
;
A
#
# COMPACT_ATOMS: atom_id res chain seq x y z
N MET A 1 -18.14 28.93 -21.80
CA MET A 1 -19.26 28.51 -20.93
C MET A 1 -19.01 29.09 -19.54
N HIS A 2 -19.91 29.91 -19.00
CA HIS A 2 -19.85 30.40 -17.62
C HIS A 2 -20.83 29.58 -16.77
N ALA A 3 -20.33 28.70 -15.93
CA ALA A 3 -21.13 28.08 -14.87
C ALA A 3 -21.49 29.16 -13.84
N ARG A 4 -22.71 29.13 -13.29
CA ARG A 4 -23.14 30.17 -12.34
C ARG A 4 -22.50 29.92 -10.97
N PRO A 5 -22.16 30.96 -10.18
CA PRO A 5 -21.45 30.82 -8.91
C PRO A 5 -22.09 29.84 -7.91
N HIS A 6 -23.42 29.69 -7.94
CA HIS A 6 -24.12 28.75 -7.06
C HIS A 6 -23.91 27.28 -7.45
N GLU A 7 -23.84 26.95 -8.74
CA GLU A 7 -23.54 25.58 -9.21
C GLU A 7 -22.10 25.19 -8.88
N LEU A 8 -21.20 26.17 -8.92
CA LEU A 8 -19.82 26.08 -8.44
C LEU A 8 -19.76 25.83 -6.92
N MET A 9 -20.62 26.48 -6.14
CA MET A 9 -20.69 26.25 -4.70
C MET A 9 -21.25 24.86 -4.37
N THR A 10 -22.28 24.39 -5.07
CA THR A 10 -22.83 23.04 -4.89
C THR A 10 -21.83 21.94 -5.29
N ALA A 11 -20.97 22.21 -6.28
CA ALA A 11 -19.87 21.30 -6.63
C ALA A 11 -18.78 21.16 -5.53
N LEU A 12 -18.75 22.09 -4.56
CA LEU A 12 -17.83 22.08 -3.42
C LEU A 12 -18.48 21.56 -2.13
N THR A 13 -19.79 21.28 -2.12
CA THR A 13 -20.51 20.72 -0.97
C THR A 13 -20.55 19.19 -1.01
N SER A 14 -21.08 18.56 0.05
CA SER A 14 -21.30 17.10 0.13
C SER A 14 -22.30 16.57 -0.90
N ASP A 15 -23.11 17.45 -1.49
CA ASP A 15 -24.16 17.10 -2.45
C ASP A 15 -23.66 17.16 -3.91
N ALA A 16 -22.35 17.34 -4.10
CA ALA A 16 -21.75 17.41 -5.42
C ALA A 16 -21.96 16.11 -6.20
N ASN A 17 -22.50 16.21 -7.41
CA ASN A 17 -22.61 15.08 -8.32
C ASN A 17 -21.22 14.70 -8.85
N CYS A 18 -20.57 13.76 -8.17
CA CYS A 18 -19.20 13.36 -8.48
C CYS A 18 -19.04 12.76 -9.88
N ASN A 19 -20.07 12.09 -10.41
CA ASN A 19 -20.05 11.59 -11.78
C ASN A 19 -20.01 12.74 -12.80
N LEU A 20 -20.75 13.82 -12.53
CA LEU A 20 -20.70 15.01 -13.38
C LEU A 20 -19.30 15.63 -13.35
N LEU A 21 -18.66 15.73 -12.18
CA LEU A 21 -17.31 16.28 -12.06
C LEU A 21 -16.27 15.41 -12.79
N VAL A 22 -16.33 14.08 -12.65
CA VAL A 22 -15.43 13.18 -13.38
C VAL A 22 -15.62 13.30 -14.90
N ASN A 23 -16.86 13.32 -15.37
CA ASN A 23 -17.15 13.48 -16.80
C ASN A 23 -16.70 14.84 -17.34
N LEU A 24 -16.93 15.91 -16.57
CA LEU A 24 -16.50 17.26 -16.93
C LEU A 24 -14.98 17.36 -16.97
N ALA A 25 -14.26 16.72 -16.03
CA ALA A 25 -12.81 16.65 -16.06
C ALA A 25 -12.31 15.94 -17.33
N ARG A 26 -12.88 14.78 -17.67
CA ARG A 26 -12.52 14.06 -18.91
C ARG A 26 -12.77 14.89 -20.17
N MET A 27 -13.90 15.61 -20.23
CA MET A 27 -14.20 16.50 -21.35
C MET A 27 -13.25 17.71 -21.39
N ALA A 28 -12.99 18.35 -20.25
CA ALA A 28 -12.09 19.49 -20.16
C ALA A 28 -10.67 19.10 -20.59
N HIS A 29 -10.19 17.94 -20.17
CA HIS A 29 -8.92 17.36 -20.60
C HIS A 29 -8.91 17.09 -22.11
N LYS A 30 -9.93 16.38 -22.63
CA LYS A 30 -10.05 16.02 -24.06
C LYS A 30 -10.01 17.24 -24.99
N TYR A 31 -10.64 18.35 -24.58
CA TYR A 31 -10.71 19.59 -25.36
C TYR A 31 -9.71 20.66 -24.88
N GLN A 32 -8.77 20.30 -24.00
CA GLN A 32 -7.69 21.16 -23.50
C GLN A 32 -8.16 22.46 -22.82
N PHE A 33 -9.32 22.44 -22.17
CA PHE A 33 -9.81 23.57 -21.37
C PHE A 33 -9.12 23.64 -20.01
N ARG A 34 -7.85 24.04 -19.98
CA ARG A 34 -6.96 23.97 -18.81
C ARG A 34 -7.51 24.62 -17.53
N SER A 35 -8.18 25.77 -17.64
CA SER A 35 -8.75 26.47 -16.48
C SER A 35 -9.90 25.69 -15.86
N ILE A 36 -10.79 25.13 -16.69
CA ILE A 36 -11.90 24.28 -16.26
C ILE A 36 -11.35 22.98 -15.69
N GLU A 37 -10.42 22.34 -16.38
CA GLU A 37 -9.77 21.10 -15.94
C GLU A 37 -9.15 21.27 -14.53
N THR A 38 -8.34 22.31 -14.34
CA THR A 38 -7.70 22.60 -13.04
C THR A 38 -8.74 22.82 -11.94
N TRP A 39 -9.79 23.59 -12.23
CA TRP A 39 -10.86 23.86 -11.28
C TRP A 39 -11.61 22.58 -10.91
N VAL A 40 -12.04 21.77 -11.89
CA VAL A 40 -12.80 20.53 -11.66
C VAL A 40 -11.96 19.52 -10.89
N LEU A 41 -10.69 19.33 -11.25
CA LEU A 41 -9.80 18.40 -10.57
C LEU A 41 -9.55 18.82 -9.11
N SER A 42 -9.48 20.13 -8.85
CA SER A 42 -9.40 20.66 -7.48
C SER A 42 -10.69 20.37 -6.69
N ALA A 43 -11.86 20.52 -7.31
CA ALA A 43 -13.15 20.18 -6.69
C ALA A 43 -13.25 18.68 -6.37
N VAL A 44 -12.87 17.81 -7.32
CA VAL A 44 -12.81 16.35 -7.16
C VAL A 44 -11.86 15.97 -6.02
N HIS A 45 -10.65 16.55 -5.99
CA HIS A 45 -9.69 16.32 -4.92
C HIS A 45 -10.26 16.71 -3.55
N ASN A 46 -10.86 17.89 -3.42
CA ASN A 46 -11.45 18.37 -2.18
C ASN A 46 -12.62 17.51 -1.69
N PHE A 47 -13.40 16.93 -2.61
CA PHE A 47 -14.46 16.00 -2.27
C PHE A 47 -13.89 14.69 -1.72
N TYR A 48 -12.98 14.05 -2.45
CA TYR A 48 -12.43 12.74 -2.09
C TYR A 48 -11.42 12.77 -0.93
N SER A 49 -10.86 13.93 -0.63
CA SER A 49 -10.00 14.12 0.56
C SER A 49 -10.78 13.97 1.87
N ARG A 50 -12.12 14.03 1.82
CA ARG A 50 -12.96 13.91 3.01
C ARG A 50 -13.05 12.45 3.49
N PRO A 51 -12.99 12.20 4.80
CA PRO A 51 -13.27 10.89 5.35
C PRO A 51 -14.68 10.42 4.92
N GLY A 52 -14.79 9.19 4.44
CA GLY A 52 -16.07 8.59 4.04
C GLY A 52 -16.55 8.90 2.63
N ALA A 53 -15.81 9.69 1.83
CA ALA A 53 -16.20 10.03 0.45
C ALA A 53 -16.33 8.82 -0.51
N PHE A 54 -15.73 7.69 -0.14
CA PHE A 54 -15.79 6.42 -0.88
C PHE A 54 -16.65 5.37 -0.18
N ASP A 55 -17.25 5.69 0.96
CA ASP A 55 -18.10 4.73 1.66
C ASP A 55 -19.47 4.74 0.98
N PRO A 56 -20.07 3.56 0.72
CA PRO A 56 -21.40 3.50 0.14
C PRO A 56 -22.37 4.21 1.09
N VAL A 57 -23.02 5.28 0.61
CA VAL A 57 -24.03 5.99 1.39
C VAL A 57 -25.09 4.97 1.81
N PRO A 58 -25.33 4.75 3.11
CA PRO A 58 -26.38 3.84 3.53
C PRO A 58 -27.71 4.40 3.02
N THR A 59 -28.38 3.65 2.15
CA THR A 59 -29.70 3.97 1.63
C THR A 59 -30.73 3.78 2.73
N THR A 60 -30.74 4.65 3.74
CA THR A 60 -31.81 4.74 4.74
C THR A 60 -32.89 5.66 4.20
N THR A 61 -33.66 5.20 3.21
CA THR A 61 -34.94 5.81 2.85
C THR A 61 -36.07 4.85 3.23
N PRO A 62 -37.01 5.23 4.11
CA PRO A 62 -38.23 4.46 4.36
C PRO A 62 -39.08 4.34 3.08
N PRO A 63 -39.90 3.27 2.94
CA PRO A 63 -40.57 2.92 1.70
C PRO A 63 -41.85 3.72 1.53
N THR A 64 -41.75 4.99 1.14
CA THR A 64 -42.96 5.75 0.76
C THR A 64 -42.63 6.88 -0.20
N LEU A 65 -42.57 6.57 -1.50
CA LEU A 65 -42.92 7.38 -2.69
C LEU A 65 -42.18 6.85 -3.93
N PRO A 66 -42.76 6.98 -5.15
CA PRO A 66 -42.22 6.36 -6.36
C PRO A 66 -40.80 6.87 -6.69
N PRO A 67 -39.95 6.01 -7.29
CA PRO A 67 -38.52 6.29 -7.45
C PRO A 67 -38.31 7.45 -8.42
N ALA A 68 -37.85 8.59 -7.89
CA ALA A 68 -37.07 9.53 -8.66
C ALA A 68 -35.84 8.80 -9.22
N ALA A 69 -35.41 9.19 -10.43
CA ALA A 69 -34.33 8.56 -11.20
C ALA A 69 -33.15 8.10 -10.32
N PRO A 70 -32.55 6.91 -10.58
CA PRO A 70 -31.53 6.34 -9.73
C PRO A 70 -30.41 7.36 -9.53
N ALA A 71 -30.23 7.80 -8.28
CA ALA A 71 -29.06 8.59 -7.90
C ALA A 71 -27.83 7.79 -8.35
N SER A 72 -27.13 8.32 -9.36
CA SER A 72 -26.00 7.62 -9.97
C SER A 72 -24.99 7.29 -8.87
N ALA A 73 -24.65 6.02 -8.70
CA ALA A 73 -23.67 5.57 -7.72
C ALA A 73 -22.39 6.41 -7.85
N PRO A 74 -21.72 6.77 -6.73
CA PRO A 74 -20.51 7.58 -6.78
C PRO A 74 -19.45 6.91 -7.67
N PRO A 75 -18.57 7.69 -8.34
CA PRO A 75 -17.54 7.14 -9.21
C PRO A 75 -16.71 6.10 -8.47
N SER A 76 -16.44 4.97 -9.14
CA SER A 76 -15.62 3.91 -8.55
C SER A 76 -14.18 4.39 -8.33
N LEU A 77 -13.48 3.77 -7.38
CA LEU A 77 -12.07 4.07 -7.13
C LEU A 77 -11.20 3.84 -8.39
N GLU A 78 -11.55 2.84 -9.20
CA GLU A 78 -10.96 2.64 -10.53
C GLU A 78 -11.13 3.88 -11.42
N GLN A 79 -12.35 4.39 -11.59
CA GLN A 79 -12.63 5.55 -12.44
C GLN A 79 -11.87 6.80 -11.99
N LEU A 80 -11.72 6.97 -10.67
CA LEU A 80 -10.94 8.06 -10.10
C LEU A 80 -9.44 7.90 -10.37
N THR A 81 -8.92 6.68 -10.20
CA THR A 81 -7.50 6.38 -10.43
C THR A 81 -7.14 6.61 -11.89
N GLU A 82 -7.98 6.14 -12.82
CA GLU A 82 -7.83 6.41 -14.24
C GLU A 82 -7.87 7.90 -14.58
N LEU A 83 -8.80 8.64 -13.98
CA LEU A 83 -8.91 10.08 -14.22
C LEU A 83 -7.64 10.80 -13.74
N ALA A 84 -7.15 10.44 -12.55
CA ALA A 84 -5.95 11.04 -11.98
C ALA A 84 -4.71 10.76 -12.85
N ALA A 85 -4.59 9.54 -13.36
CA ALA A 85 -3.52 9.15 -14.28
C ALA A 85 -3.65 9.84 -15.65
N LEU A 86 -4.87 9.91 -16.22
CA LEU A 86 -5.15 10.56 -17.51
C LEU A 86 -4.81 12.05 -17.46
N CYS A 87 -5.22 12.74 -16.40
CA CYS A 87 -5.00 14.18 -16.23
C CYS A 87 -3.63 14.51 -15.62
N GLU A 88 -2.75 13.53 -15.40
CA GLU A 88 -1.41 13.70 -14.81
C GLU A 88 -1.44 14.51 -13.49
N ARG A 89 -2.42 14.24 -12.62
CA ARG A 89 -2.56 14.92 -11.32
C ARG A 89 -2.00 14.06 -10.19
N PRO A 90 -0.76 14.32 -9.72
CA PRO A 90 -0.12 13.49 -8.70
C PRO A 90 -0.89 13.48 -7.38
N ASP A 91 -1.37 14.65 -6.90
CA ASP A 91 -2.09 14.74 -5.62
C ASP A 91 -3.34 13.84 -5.58
N LEU A 92 -4.09 13.80 -6.69
CA LEU A 92 -5.30 12.98 -6.80
C LEU A 92 -4.96 11.49 -6.94
N LEU A 93 -3.86 11.18 -7.63
CA LEU A 93 -3.36 9.83 -7.78
C LEU A 93 -2.86 9.28 -6.44
N ASP A 94 -2.13 10.08 -5.67
CA ASP A 94 -1.65 9.71 -4.33
C ASP A 94 -2.81 9.44 -3.37
N LEU A 95 -3.87 10.27 -3.44
CA LEU A 95 -5.10 10.04 -2.69
C LEU A 95 -5.77 8.71 -3.08
N ALA A 96 -5.87 8.42 -4.38
CA ALA A 96 -6.41 7.17 -4.88
C ALA A 96 -5.56 5.96 -4.43
N ILE A 97 -4.23 6.06 -4.53
CA ILE A 97 -3.29 5.03 -4.08
C ILE A 97 -3.41 4.80 -2.58
N ALA A 98 -3.54 5.86 -1.76
CA ALA A 98 -3.75 5.73 -0.32
C ALA A 98 -5.05 4.98 -0.01
N ARG A 99 -6.12 5.24 -0.78
CA ARG A 99 -7.39 4.52 -0.63
C ARG A 99 -7.28 3.06 -1.07
N TRP A 100 -6.59 2.77 -2.17
CA TRP A 100 -6.30 1.40 -2.60
C TRP A 100 -5.52 0.63 -1.55
N LYS A 101 -4.45 1.22 -0.98
CA LYS A 101 -3.68 0.61 0.10
C LYS A 101 -4.57 0.23 1.29
N LYS A 102 -5.53 1.09 1.65
CA LYS A 102 -6.52 0.78 2.68
C LYS A 102 -7.42 -0.41 2.28
N GLN A 103 -8.01 -0.39 1.08
CA GLN A 103 -8.86 -1.50 0.61
C GLN A 103 -8.09 -2.84 0.53
N ILE A 104 -6.84 -2.81 0.07
CA ILE A 104 -5.95 -3.97 0.01
C ILE A 104 -5.69 -4.50 1.42
N SER A 105 -5.43 -3.63 2.40
CA SER A 105 -5.24 -4.05 3.80
C SER A 105 -6.50 -4.68 4.42
N GLU A 106 -7.68 -4.31 3.93
CA GLU A 106 -8.96 -4.92 4.32
C GLU A 106 -9.27 -6.19 3.49
N GLY A 107 -8.43 -6.53 2.50
CA GLY A 107 -8.59 -7.68 1.62
C GLY A 107 -9.75 -7.55 0.62
N ARG A 108 -10.11 -6.32 0.24
CA ARG A 108 -11.18 -6.00 -0.73
C ARG A 108 -10.60 -5.68 -2.10
N ASP A 109 -11.34 -6.03 -3.15
CA ASP A 109 -11.06 -5.66 -4.56
C ASP A 109 -9.61 -5.94 -5.03
N LEU A 110 -8.99 -7.00 -4.50
CA LEU A 110 -7.58 -7.30 -4.74
C LEU A 110 -7.25 -7.55 -6.22
N ALA A 111 -8.11 -8.29 -6.93
CA ALA A 111 -7.92 -8.57 -8.35
C ALA A 111 -8.08 -7.30 -9.20
N LEU A 112 -9.03 -6.44 -8.85
CA LEU A 112 -9.20 -5.14 -9.49
C LEU A 112 -7.97 -4.26 -9.24
N ALA A 113 -7.46 -4.22 -8.00
CA ALA A 113 -6.24 -3.49 -7.67
C ALA A 113 -5.03 -3.98 -8.48
N ILE A 114 -4.89 -5.29 -8.69
CA ILE A 114 -3.84 -5.86 -9.58
C ILE A 114 -4.03 -5.34 -11.01
N ASN A 115 -5.24 -5.47 -11.57
CA ASN A 115 -5.53 -5.04 -12.94
C ASN A 115 -5.25 -3.55 -13.17
N ILE A 116 -5.66 -2.69 -12.23
CA ILE A 116 -5.38 -1.25 -12.28
C ILE A 116 -3.89 -0.97 -12.09
N GLY A 117 -3.25 -1.66 -11.15
CA GLY A 117 -1.84 -1.51 -10.85
C GLY A 117 -0.94 -1.85 -12.04
N GLU A 118 -1.25 -2.92 -12.77
CA GLU A 118 -0.52 -3.28 -13.99
C GLU A 118 -0.79 -2.28 -15.12
N ARG A 119 -2.08 -1.97 -15.38
CA ARG A 119 -2.48 -1.10 -16.49
C ARG A 119 -1.93 0.32 -16.37
N LEU A 120 -1.87 0.86 -15.16
CA LEU A 120 -1.36 2.21 -14.88
C LEU A 120 0.09 2.20 -14.35
N ASN A 121 0.72 1.03 -14.28
CA ASN A 121 2.08 0.82 -13.75
C ASN A 121 2.30 1.41 -12.33
N LEU A 122 1.31 1.25 -11.44
CA LEU A 122 1.35 1.75 -10.06
C LEU A 122 2.08 0.77 -9.14
N ARG A 123 3.41 0.67 -9.32
CA ARG A 123 4.24 -0.36 -8.68
C ARG A 123 4.02 -0.52 -7.17
N PRO A 124 4.04 0.53 -6.31
CA PRO A 124 3.93 0.35 -4.86
C PRO A 124 2.59 -0.25 -4.41
N MET A 125 1.51 0.04 -5.15
CA MET A 125 0.19 -0.54 -4.90
C MET A 125 0.10 -1.96 -5.44
N LEU A 126 0.67 -2.20 -6.63
CA LEU A 126 0.65 -3.50 -7.31
C LEU A 126 1.32 -4.59 -6.47
N GLY A 127 2.50 -4.33 -5.91
CA GLY A 127 3.19 -5.30 -5.05
C GLY A 127 2.38 -5.68 -3.81
N LEU A 128 1.73 -4.69 -3.18
CA LEU A 128 0.84 -4.93 -2.04
C LEU A 128 -0.41 -5.74 -2.43
N ALA A 129 -1.00 -5.46 -3.59
CA ALA A 129 -2.16 -6.17 -4.09
C ALA A 129 -1.84 -7.64 -4.40
N TYR A 130 -0.70 -7.90 -5.07
CA TYR A 130 -0.21 -9.25 -5.30
C TYR A 130 0.08 -10.01 -4.01
N HIS A 131 0.79 -9.37 -3.07
CA HIS A 131 1.08 -9.98 -1.78
C HIS A 131 -0.20 -10.32 -1.02
N ALA A 132 -1.17 -9.40 -0.93
CA ALA A 132 -2.44 -9.65 -0.28
C ALA A 132 -3.25 -10.77 -0.98
N MET A 133 -3.26 -10.80 -2.32
CA MET A 133 -3.92 -11.86 -3.09
C MET A 133 -3.26 -13.23 -2.87
N MET A 134 -1.93 -13.28 -2.84
CA MET A 134 -1.16 -14.49 -2.56
C MET A 134 -1.52 -15.09 -1.20
N LEU A 135 -1.64 -14.25 -0.16
CA LEU A 135 -2.00 -14.67 1.20
C LEU A 135 -3.43 -15.22 1.33
N LYS A 136 -4.33 -14.90 0.40
CA LYS A 136 -5.66 -15.57 0.33
C LYS A 136 -5.54 -17.06 0.00
N GLY A 137 -4.40 -17.50 -0.52
CA GLY A 137 -4.09 -18.88 -0.81
C GLY A 137 -4.51 -19.31 -2.21
N ARG A 138 -3.85 -20.38 -2.69
CA ARG A 138 -3.97 -20.87 -4.07
C ARG A 138 -5.40 -21.16 -4.52
N ALA A 139 -6.15 -21.85 -3.68
CA ALA A 139 -7.54 -22.20 -3.98
C ALA A 139 -8.42 -20.97 -4.25
N HIS A 140 -8.11 -19.82 -3.65
CA HIS A 140 -8.87 -18.59 -3.85
C HIS A 140 -8.57 -17.96 -5.21
N TRP A 141 -7.31 -17.62 -5.47
CA TRP A 141 -6.94 -16.87 -6.68
C TRP A 141 -6.94 -17.71 -7.96
N GLU A 142 -6.90 -19.05 -7.88
CA GLU A 142 -7.13 -19.90 -9.05
C GLU A 142 -8.57 -19.77 -9.56
N THR A 143 -9.54 -19.63 -8.65
CA THR A 143 -10.96 -19.49 -8.99
C THR A 143 -11.39 -18.07 -9.34
N GLU A 144 -10.55 -17.07 -9.06
CA GLU A 144 -10.85 -15.67 -9.29
C GLU A 144 -10.91 -15.37 -10.79
N PRO A 145 -12.09 -15.08 -11.37
CA PRO A 145 -12.27 -14.99 -12.83
C PRO A 145 -11.61 -13.75 -13.44
N THR A 146 -11.40 -12.70 -12.65
CA THR A 146 -10.85 -11.43 -13.12
C THR A 146 -9.32 -11.42 -13.21
N LEU A 147 -8.66 -12.46 -12.69
CA LEU A 147 -7.22 -12.63 -12.84
C LEU A 147 -6.87 -13.26 -14.19
N ALA A 148 -5.85 -12.72 -14.86
CA ALA A 148 -5.26 -13.30 -16.06
C ALA A 148 -4.37 -14.50 -15.74
N ARG A 149 -4.05 -15.32 -16.75
CA ARG A 149 -3.13 -16.47 -16.58
C ARG A 149 -1.75 -16.02 -16.08
N ASP A 150 -1.20 -14.96 -16.68
CA ASP A 150 0.13 -14.46 -16.33
C ASP A 150 0.18 -13.94 -14.89
N GLN A 151 -0.87 -13.26 -14.44
CA GLN A 151 -0.99 -12.81 -13.05
C GLN A 151 -0.98 -13.98 -12.05
N ARG A 152 -1.56 -15.14 -12.41
CA ARG A 152 -1.51 -16.35 -11.58
C ARG A 152 -0.09 -16.96 -11.55
N ILE A 153 0.64 -16.90 -12.67
CA ILE A 153 2.04 -17.33 -12.70
C ILE A 153 2.88 -16.44 -11.79
N ARG A 154 2.71 -15.11 -11.86
CA ARG A 154 3.38 -14.15 -10.96
C ARG A 154 3.09 -14.40 -9.49
N LEU A 155 1.85 -14.75 -9.13
CA LEU A 155 1.50 -15.12 -7.76
C LEU A 155 2.27 -16.36 -7.27
N LEU A 156 2.46 -17.37 -8.14
CA LEU A 156 3.29 -18.54 -7.83
C LEU A 156 4.77 -18.16 -7.72
N SER A 157 5.30 -17.40 -8.69
CA SER A 157 6.69 -16.92 -8.66
C SER A 157 6.98 -16.12 -7.39
N GLY A 158 6.09 -15.20 -7.03
CA GLY A 158 6.18 -14.41 -5.81
C GLY A 158 6.14 -15.24 -4.53
N TYR A 159 5.29 -16.26 -4.48
CA TYR A 159 5.27 -17.21 -3.37
C TYR A 159 6.64 -17.85 -3.13
N TYR A 160 7.27 -18.38 -4.19
CA TYR A 160 8.58 -19.01 -4.09
C TYR A 160 9.69 -18.00 -3.78
N ALA A 161 9.68 -16.84 -4.45
CA ALA A 161 10.70 -15.81 -4.29
C ALA A 161 10.68 -15.23 -2.86
N LEU A 162 9.51 -14.93 -2.31
CA LEU A 162 9.36 -14.43 -0.94
C LEU A 162 9.75 -15.46 0.10
N THR A 163 9.37 -16.74 -0.09
CA THR A 163 9.75 -17.83 0.81
C THR A 163 11.28 -17.98 0.85
N LYS A 164 11.92 -18.04 -0.32
CA LYS A 164 13.37 -18.16 -0.44
C LYS A 164 14.09 -16.96 0.17
N MET A 165 13.58 -15.74 -0.05
CA MET A 165 14.14 -14.53 0.53
C MET A 165 14.06 -14.55 2.05
N TRP A 166 12.90 -14.93 2.62
CA TRP A 166 12.73 -15.05 4.07
C TRP A 166 13.68 -16.07 4.70
N GLU A 167 13.93 -17.20 4.05
CA GLU A 167 14.90 -18.20 4.50
C GLU A 167 16.34 -17.67 4.52
N ALA A 168 16.71 -16.82 3.56
CA ALA A 168 18.05 -16.23 3.47
C ALA A 168 18.25 -15.04 4.42
N LEU A 169 17.17 -14.32 4.75
CA LEU A 169 17.20 -13.04 5.45
C LEU A 169 17.93 -13.08 6.83
N PRO A 170 17.75 -14.09 7.71
CA PRO A 170 18.49 -14.16 8.98
C PRO A 170 20.01 -14.22 8.82
N GLY A 171 20.50 -14.75 7.69
CA GLY A 171 21.93 -14.81 7.36
C GLY A 171 22.46 -13.54 6.70
N GLN A 172 21.61 -12.57 6.38
CA GLN A 172 21.95 -11.36 5.64
C GLN A 172 21.56 -10.10 6.43
N PRO A 173 22.24 -9.81 7.55
CA PRO A 173 21.97 -8.60 8.31
C PRO A 173 22.31 -7.33 7.50
N PRO A 174 21.51 -6.27 7.60
CA PRO A 174 21.84 -4.97 7.02
C PRO A 174 23.20 -4.44 7.51
N VAL A 175 23.91 -3.69 6.66
CA VAL A 175 25.19 -3.08 7.05
C VAL A 175 24.94 -1.93 8.02
N LEU A 176 25.55 -1.99 9.21
CA LEU A 176 25.35 -0.97 10.24
C LEU A 176 26.08 0.33 9.89
N SER A 177 25.35 1.45 9.86
CA SER A 177 25.92 2.79 9.77
C SER A 177 26.41 3.25 11.14
N HIS A 178 27.65 2.96 11.50
CA HIS A 178 28.19 3.19 12.85
C HIS A 178 28.17 4.67 13.25
N SER A 179 27.88 4.92 14.52
CA SER A 179 28.04 6.24 15.13
C SER A 179 29.52 6.62 15.22
N VAL A 180 29.81 7.92 15.19
CA VAL A 180 31.17 8.48 15.43
C VAL A 180 31.74 8.05 16.80
N ARG A 181 30.86 7.71 17.76
CA ARG A 181 31.24 7.24 19.10
C ARG A 181 31.51 5.73 19.17
N CYS A 182 31.40 5.00 18.05
CA CYS A 182 31.64 3.56 18.02
C CYS A 182 33.13 3.25 18.17
N THR A 183 33.47 2.44 19.17
CA THR A 183 34.86 2.05 19.47
C THR A 183 35.29 0.77 18.74
N SER A 184 34.35 -0.03 18.22
CA SER A 184 34.65 -1.27 17.51
C SER A 184 33.54 -1.66 16.52
N ASN A 185 33.72 -1.28 15.25
CA ASN A 185 32.77 -1.59 14.18
C ASN A 185 32.53 -3.10 14.02
N GLN A 186 33.58 -3.92 14.14
CA GLN A 186 33.46 -5.38 14.02
C GLN A 186 32.62 -5.99 15.14
N ARG A 187 32.81 -5.54 16.39
CA ARG A 187 32.01 -6.01 17.53
C ARG A 187 30.54 -5.64 17.35
N CYS A 188 30.26 -4.39 16.97
CA CYS A 188 28.89 -3.93 16.72
C CYS A 188 28.22 -4.66 15.55
N ASN A 189 28.93 -4.90 14.44
CA ASN A 189 28.39 -5.68 13.32
C ASN A 189 28.07 -7.12 13.72
N LYS A 190 28.96 -7.79 14.46
CA LYS A 190 28.75 -9.16 14.94
C LYS A 190 27.54 -9.23 15.88
N ALA A 191 27.47 -8.31 16.84
CA ALA A 191 26.37 -8.24 17.78
C ALA A 191 25.03 -7.89 17.09
N PHE A 192 25.04 -6.99 16.10
CA PHE A 192 23.87 -6.67 15.30
C PHE A 192 23.41 -7.87 14.48
N GLY A 193 24.33 -8.58 13.83
CA GLY A 193 24.00 -9.79 13.07
C GLY A 193 23.39 -10.89 13.94
N GLN A 194 23.90 -11.08 15.16
CA GLN A 194 23.30 -12.02 16.13
C GLN A 194 21.90 -11.58 16.56
N LEU A 195 21.73 -10.30 16.90
CA LEU A 195 20.44 -9.75 17.29
C LEU A 195 19.42 -9.84 16.16
N TRP A 196 19.83 -9.49 14.93
CA TRP A 196 19.03 -9.60 13.71
C TRP A 196 18.54 -11.04 13.50
N LYS A 197 19.46 -12.00 13.55
CA LYS A 197 19.14 -13.42 13.42
C LYS A 197 18.14 -13.86 14.49
N THR A 198 18.39 -13.56 15.76
CA THR A 198 17.47 -13.92 16.85
C THR A 198 16.10 -13.27 16.67
N VAL A 199 16.03 -11.99 16.34
CA VAL A 199 14.76 -11.28 16.14
C VAL A 199 13.94 -11.92 15.02
N LEU A 200 14.56 -12.27 13.90
CA LEU A 200 13.87 -12.91 12.78
C LEU A 200 13.45 -14.34 13.09
N GLU A 201 14.27 -15.11 13.79
CA GLU A 201 13.94 -16.49 14.19
C GLU A 201 12.82 -16.50 15.24
N THR A 202 12.95 -15.73 16.32
CA THR A 202 11.94 -15.65 17.39
C THR A 202 10.64 -15.01 16.89
N GLY A 203 10.70 -14.01 16.01
CA GLY A 203 9.51 -13.36 15.46
C GLY A 203 8.57 -14.32 14.71
N THR A 204 9.07 -15.47 14.23
CA THR A 204 8.23 -16.50 13.58
C THR A 204 7.42 -17.35 14.56
N GLU A 205 7.81 -17.41 15.83
CA GLU A 205 7.16 -18.25 16.85
C GLU A 205 6.07 -17.49 17.64
N VAL A 206 6.12 -16.16 17.64
CA VAL A 206 5.31 -15.31 18.54
C VAL A 206 3.86 -15.14 18.08
N VAL A 207 3.53 -15.40 16.80
CA VAL A 207 2.18 -15.20 16.26
C VAL A 207 1.60 -16.49 15.69
N PRO A 208 0.77 -17.22 16.47
CA PRO A 208 0.04 -18.38 15.98
C PRO A 208 -0.82 -18.03 14.75
N GLY A 209 -0.70 -18.80 13.68
CA GLY A 209 -1.47 -18.63 12.45
C GLY A 209 -0.89 -17.66 11.42
N LEU A 210 0.27 -17.03 11.70
CA LEU A 210 0.96 -16.20 10.71
C LEU A 210 1.56 -17.09 9.61
N GLN A 211 1.01 -16.98 8.40
CA GLN A 211 1.49 -17.70 7.22
C GLN A 211 3.00 -17.46 7.02
N ARG A 212 3.69 -18.47 6.48
CA ARG A 212 5.15 -18.43 6.29
C ARG A 212 5.55 -17.34 5.30
N GLU A 213 4.64 -17.06 4.38
CA GLU A 213 4.82 -16.23 3.21
C GLU A 213 4.39 -14.78 3.43
N ASP A 214 3.80 -14.47 4.59
CA ASP A 214 3.52 -13.09 5.02
C ASP A 214 4.80 -12.41 5.53
N VAL A 215 5.77 -12.27 4.62
CA VAL A 215 7.08 -11.70 4.91
C VAL A 215 6.97 -10.24 5.32
N LEU A 216 6.00 -9.51 4.76
CA LEU A 216 5.78 -8.11 5.09
C LEU A 216 5.39 -7.92 6.56
N THR A 217 4.40 -8.67 7.05
CA THR A 217 3.97 -8.60 8.45
C THR A 217 5.10 -9.06 9.37
N ARG A 218 5.82 -10.13 9.02
CA ARG A 218 6.97 -10.63 9.79
C ARG A 218 8.08 -9.59 9.93
N LEU A 219 8.40 -8.86 8.87
CA LEU A 219 9.39 -7.79 8.89
C LEU A 219 8.97 -6.62 9.79
N VAL A 220 7.69 -6.22 9.75
CA VAL A 220 7.15 -5.17 10.63
C VAL A 220 7.16 -5.62 12.10
N LEU A 221 6.83 -6.88 12.38
CA LEU A 221 6.93 -7.45 13.72
C LEU A 221 8.38 -7.48 14.18
N ALA A 222 9.31 -7.91 13.31
CA ALA A 222 10.75 -7.92 13.60
C ALA A 222 11.27 -6.51 13.93
N GLU A 223 10.84 -5.48 13.20
CA GLU A 223 11.17 -4.08 13.52
C GLU A 223 10.67 -3.68 14.91
N GLY A 224 9.43 -4.05 15.26
CA GLY A 224 8.86 -3.81 16.58
C GLY A 224 9.60 -4.53 17.71
N THR A 225 9.94 -5.80 17.50
CA THR A 225 10.72 -6.62 18.45
C THR A 225 12.14 -6.08 18.61
N MET A 226 12.80 -5.70 17.51
CA MET A 226 14.12 -5.06 17.52
C MET A 226 14.10 -3.79 18.39
N LYS A 227 13.08 -2.94 18.22
CA LYS A 227 12.88 -1.74 19.03
C LYS A 227 12.76 -2.05 20.51
N MET A 228 11.89 -2.99 20.85
CA MET A 228 11.63 -3.38 22.23
C MET A 228 12.88 -3.96 22.91
N LEU A 229 13.65 -4.81 22.22
CA LEU A 229 14.88 -5.38 22.78
C LEU A 229 15.98 -4.31 22.98
N LEU A 230 16.11 -3.35 22.04
CA LEU A 230 17.09 -2.27 22.11
C LEU A 230 16.79 -1.26 23.23
N ASP A 231 15.51 -0.95 23.43
CA ASP A 231 15.02 -0.04 24.48
C ASP A 231 15.16 -0.69 25.88
N ASN A 232 14.79 -1.96 26.03
CA ASN A 232 14.79 -2.65 27.32
C ASN A 232 16.18 -3.18 27.76
N ASN A 233 17.23 -3.01 26.95
CA ASN A 233 18.55 -3.63 27.16
C ASN A 233 18.54 -5.18 27.27
N SER A 234 17.40 -5.81 27.00
CA SER A 234 17.15 -7.23 27.24
C SER A 234 17.39 -8.03 25.96
N GLY A 235 18.66 -8.18 25.55
CA GLY A 235 19.07 -9.08 24.47
C GLY A 235 19.67 -10.39 25.02
N PRO A 236 19.75 -11.47 24.22
CA PRO A 236 20.19 -12.80 24.67
C PRO A 236 21.63 -12.86 25.21
N ASN A 237 22.43 -11.80 25.08
CA ASN A 237 23.79 -11.68 25.63
C ASN A 237 24.05 -10.34 26.34
N GLY A 238 23.00 -9.57 26.68
CA GLY A 238 23.14 -8.18 27.08
C GLY A 238 23.58 -7.31 25.90
N LEU A 239 23.00 -6.13 25.75
CA LEU A 239 23.33 -5.19 24.66
C LEU A 239 24.75 -4.58 24.77
N GLU A 240 25.67 -5.21 25.51
CA GLU A 240 27.08 -4.85 25.63
C GLU A 240 27.81 -4.76 24.29
N GLY A 241 27.27 -5.37 23.23
CA GLY A 241 27.81 -5.30 21.87
C GLY A 241 27.44 -4.05 21.07
N LEU A 242 26.40 -3.29 21.44
CA LEU A 242 25.95 -2.08 20.72
C LEU A 242 25.66 -0.88 21.63
N PRO A 243 26.61 -0.41 22.47
CA PRO A 243 26.34 0.75 23.33
C PRO A 243 26.15 2.06 22.52
N ALA A 244 26.89 2.25 21.44
CA ALA A 244 26.90 3.50 20.66
C ALA A 244 26.12 3.44 19.33
N CYS A 245 25.67 2.26 18.90
CA CYS A 245 25.08 2.04 17.57
C CYS A 245 23.63 1.52 17.61
N LYS A 246 22.92 1.68 18.73
CA LYS A 246 21.51 1.24 18.84
C LYS A 246 20.58 1.96 17.87
N GLU A 247 20.69 3.28 17.82
CA GLU A 247 19.91 4.12 16.91
C GLU A 247 20.19 3.75 15.45
N SER A 248 21.47 3.50 15.12
CA SER A 248 21.87 2.99 13.81
C SER A 248 21.23 1.64 13.51
N ALA A 249 21.19 0.71 14.47
CA ALA A 249 20.59 -0.62 14.28
C ALA A 249 19.08 -0.51 14.03
N MET A 250 18.39 0.36 14.78
CA MET A 250 16.98 0.68 14.55
C MET A 250 16.75 1.27 13.17
N MET A 251 17.55 2.27 12.79
CA MET A 251 17.42 2.94 11.50
C MET A 251 17.66 1.97 10.34
N MET A 252 18.69 1.12 10.42
CA MET A 252 18.97 0.14 9.38
C MET A 252 17.88 -0.94 9.27
N THR A 253 17.29 -1.34 10.40
CA THR A 253 16.14 -2.26 10.41
C THR A 253 14.93 -1.62 9.72
N ALA A 254 14.57 -0.39 10.11
CA ALA A 254 13.48 0.36 9.48
C ALA A 254 13.71 0.61 7.98
N MET A 255 14.96 0.91 7.59
CA MET A 255 15.35 1.02 6.19
C MET A 255 15.14 -0.29 5.43
N LYS A 256 15.51 -1.44 6.03
CA LYS A 256 15.32 -2.74 5.37
C LYS A 256 13.84 -3.07 5.17
N VAL A 257 12.98 -2.75 6.15
CA VAL A 257 11.51 -2.89 6.00
C VAL A 257 10.97 -1.98 4.89
N ARG A 258 11.47 -0.74 4.79
CA ARG A 258 11.08 0.20 3.74
C ARG A 258 11.52 -0.27 2.36
N GLU A 259 12.79 -0.66 2.22
CA GLU A 259 13.36 -1.20 0.99
C GLU A 259 12.53 -2.39 0.49
N PHE A 260 12.18 -3.32 1.39
CA PHE A 260 11.33 -4.45 1.04
C PHE A 260 9.93 -4.03 0.56
N LYS A 261 9.30 -3.04 1.22
CA LYS A 261 7.99 -2.50 0.78
C LYS A 261 8.07 -1.88 -0.61
N GLU A 262 9.16 -1.18 -0.92
CA GLU A 262 9.37 -0.51 -2.21
C GLU A 262 9.70 -1.50 -3.32
N SER A 263 10.46 -2.56 -3.02
CA SER A 263 10.84 -3.62 -3.95
C SER A 263 9.85 -4.79 -3.99
N LEU A 264 8.72 -4.71 -3.28
CA LEU A 264 7.79 -5.84 -3.13
C LEU A 264 7.31 -6.37 -4.48
N THR A 265 7.06 -5.47 -5.43
CA THR A 265 6.60 -5.81 -6.78
C THR A 265 7.64 -6.60 -7.57
N ASP A 266 8.93 -6.44 -7.27
CA ASP A 266 10.01 -7.16 -7.98
C ASP A 266 10.00 -8.66 -7.70
N TYR A 267 9.43 -9.09 -6.57
CA TYR A 267 9.27 -10.50 -6.26
C TYR A 267 8.17 -11.17 -7.09
N PHE A 268 7.27 -10.39 -7.71
CA PHE A 268 6.16 -10.88 -8.52
C PHE A 268 6.42 -10.74 -10.02
N ILE A 269 7.69 -10.75 -10.44
CA ILE A 269 8.08 -10.74 -11.86
C ILE A 269 8.26 -12.19 -12.33
N ASP A 270 7.89 -12.46 -13.58
CA ASP A 270 8.14 -13.74 -14.21
C ASP A 270 9.64 -13.82 -14.57
N ASP A 271 10.42 -14.58 -13.80
CA ASP A 271 11.75 -15.02 -14.23
C ASP A 271 11.55 -16.07 -15.33
N VAL A 272 11.63 -15.64 -16.59
CA VAL A 272 11.68 -16.51 -17.78
C VAL A 272 13.08 -17.08 -17.95
#